data_AF-A0A3A8W4W3-F1
#
_entry.id   AF-A0A3A8W4W3-F1
#
_cell.length_a   1.000
_cell.length_b   1.000
_cell.length_c   1.000
_cell.angle_alpha   90.00
_cell.angle_beta   90.00
_cell.angle_gamma   90.00
#
_symmetry.space_group_name_H-M   'P 1'
#
loop_
_entity.id
_entity.type
_entity.pdbx_description
1 polymer ?
#
loop_
_entity_poly.entity_id
_entity_poly.type
_entity_poly.pdbx_seq_one_letter_code
_entity_poly.pdbx_strand_id
1 'polypeptide(L)' 'MTEKEMIKLSVEEFSRIQRYMMIAGKDSEVYKAMKERYIDLKVILTSSGVNLTEIDRIKA' A
#
# COMPACT_ATOMS: atom_id res chain seq x y z
N MET A 1 1.57 9.55 -18.90
CA MET A 1 0.83 8.49 -18.19
C MET A 1 -0.62 8.91 -18.08
N THR A 2 -1.54 8.01 -18.37
CA THR A 2 -2.96 8.19 -18.13
C THR A 2 -3.28 7.98 -16.65
N GLU A 3 -4.43 8.46 -16.20
CA GLU A 3 -4.93 8.21 -14.83
C GLU A 3 -5.02 6.70 -14.52
N LYS A 4 -5.49 5.90 -15.48
CA LYS A 4 -5.56 4.44 -15.35
C LYS A 4 -4.19 3.80 -15.14
N GLU A 5 -3.17 4.27 -15.86
CA GLU A 5 -1.79 3.79 -15.68
C GLU A 5 -1.23 4.19 -14.31
N MET A 6 -1.54 5.40 -13.83
CA MET A 6 -1.13 5.84 -12.49
C MET A 6 -1.75 4.97 -11.40
N ILE A 7 -3.06 4.72 -11.48
CA ILE A 7 -3.79 3.87 -10.52
C ILE A 7 -3.23 2.45 -10.53
N LYS A 8 -2.97 1.88 -11.72
CA LYS A 8 -2.36 0.56 -11.85
C LYS A 8 -1.03 0.49 -11.09
N LEU A 9 -0.13 1.46 -11.31
CA LEU A 9 1.17 1.53 -10.62
C LEU A 9 1.01 1.67 -9.10
N SER A 10 0.07 2.50 -8.64
CA SER A 10 -0.22 2.64 -7.21
C SER A 10 -0.75 1.35 -6.58
N VAL A 11 -1.59 0.59 -7.28
CA VAL A 11 -2.09 -0.72 -6.82
C VAL A 11 -0.96 -1.76 -6.75
N GLU A 12 -0.10 -1.81 -7.77
CA GLU A 12 1.07 -2.70 -7.79
C GLU A 12 2.02 -2.40 -6.63
N GLU A 13 2.30 -1.11 -6.37
CA GLU A 13 3.12 -0.68 -5.25
C GLU A 13 2.46 -0.98 -3.89
N PHE A 14 1.16 -0.76 -3.76
CA PHE A 14 0.41 -1.09 -2.55
C PHE A 14 0.47 -2.59 -2.23
N SER A 15 0.40 -3.46 -3.25
CA SER A 15 0.57 -4.90 -3.06
C SER A 15 2.00 -5.26 -2.66
N ARG A 16 3.01 -4.59 -3.24
CA ARG A 16 4.43 -4.83 -2.98
C ARG A 16 4.83 -4.43 -1.56
N ILE A 17 4.47 -3.23 -1.11
CA ILE A 17 4.84 -2.75 0.23
C ILE A 17 4.24 -3.64 1.31
N GLN A 18 2.99 -4.07 1.14
CA GLN A 18 2.33 -4.99 2.07
C GLN A 18 3.02 -6.35 2.14
N ARG A 19 3.53 -6.87 1.01
CA ARG A 19 4.32 -8.11 1.00
C ARG A 19 5.56 -7.99 1.86
N TYR A 20 6.28 -6.88 1.77
CA TYR A 20 7.47 -6.65 2.59
C TYR A 20 7.11 -6.42 4.07
N MET A 21 6.01 -5.72 4.36
CA MET A 21 5.51 -5.55 5.72
C MET A 21 5.12 -6.88 6.38
N MET A 22 4.54 -7.84 5.63
CA MET A 22 4.16 -9.15 6.16
C MET A 22 5.37 -10.01 6.58
N ILE A 23 6.54 -9.79 5.98
CA ILE A 23 7.77 -10.56 6.27
C ILE A 23 8.75 -9.82 7.18
N ALA A 24 8.53 -8.53 7.43
CA ALA A 24 9.35 -7.73 8.33
C ALA A 24 8.89 -7.87 9.79
N GLY A 25 9.84 -7.76 10.73
CA GLY A 25 9.51 -7.68 12.15
C GLY A 25 8.73 -6.39 12.44
N LYS A 26 7.57 -6.49 13.09
CA LYS A 26 6.65 -5.36 13.32
C LYS A 26 7.28 -4.19 14.08
N ASP A 27 8.24 -4.47 14.96
CA ASP A 27 8.93 -3.44 15.76
C ASP A 27 10.17 -2.86 15.06
N SER A 28 10.55 -3.41 13.90
CA SER A 28 11.72 -2.93 13.14
C SER A 28 11.47 -1.54 12.55
N GLU A 29 12.52 -0.73 12.50
CA GLU A 29 12.49 0.57 11.80
C GLU A 29 12.11 0.41 10.33
N VAL A 30 12.47 -0.72 9.71
CA VAL A 30 12.08 -1.06 8.33
C VAL A 30 10.57 -1.21 8.21
N TYR A 31 9.90 -1.90 9.14
CA TYR A 31 8.44 -2.00 9.14
C TYR A 31 7.77 -0.64 9.33
N LYS A 32 8.28 0.19 10.24
CA LYS A 32 7.75 1.54 10.50
C LYS A 32 7.83 2.42 9.24
N ALA A 33 8.98 2.44 8.57
CA ALA A 33 9.15 3.18 7.31
C ALA A 33 8.22 2.67 6.19
N MET A 34 8.05 1.35 6.07
CA MET A 34 7.10 0.79 5.10
C MET A 34 5.64 1.13 5.43
N LYS A 35 5.30 1.21 6.72
CA LYS A 35 3.95 1.57 7.18
C LYS A 35 3.56 2.99 6.75
N GLU A 36 4.50 3.94 6.78
CA GLU A 36 4.27 5.29 6.26
C GLU A 36 3.87 5.23 4.78
N ARG A 37 4.66 4.53 3.96
CA ARG A 37 4.37 4.37 2.52
C ARG A 37 3.05 3.64 2.27
N TYR A 38 2.74 2.62 3.05
CA TYR A 38 1.46 1.91 2.99
C TYR A 38 0.27 2.85 3.27
N ILE A 39 0.37 3.73 4.26
CA ILE A 39 -0.66 4.72 4.60
C ILE A 39 -0.84 5.72 3.45
N ASP A 40 0.25 6.27 2.90
CA ASP A 40 0.19 7.21 1.78
C ASP A 40 -0.55 6.62 0.57
N LEU A 41 -0.19 5.38 0.21
CA LEU A 41 -0.84 4.67 -0.90
C LEU A 41 -2.31 4.38 -0.63
N LYS A 42 -2.65 4.05 0.62
CA LYS A 42 -4.05 3.82 1.03
C LYS A 42 -4.90 5.08 0.86
N VAL A 43 -4.36 6.24 1.24
CA VAL A 43 -5.03 7.54 1.04
C VAL A 43 -5.20 7.84 -0.45
N ILE A 44 -4.12 7.72 -1.24
CA ILE A 44 -4.15 7.97 -2.69
C ILE A 44 -5.19 7.09 -3.36
N LEU A 45 -5.13 5.76 -3.17
CA LEU A 45 -6.03 4.83 -3.83
C LEU A 45 -7.49 5.03 -3.42
N THR A 46 -7.75 5.32 -2.14
CA THR A 46 -9.11 5.62 -1.65
C THR A 46 -9.64 6.92 -2.28
N SER A 47 -8.81 7.96 -2.36
CA SER A 47 -9.18 9.24 -3.02
C SER A 47 -9.45 9.08 -4.52
N SER A 48 -8.79 8.10 -5.16
CA SER A 48 -9.01 7.72 -6.56
C SER A 48 -10.20 6.76 -6.75
N GLY A 49 -11.01 6.51 -5.72
CA GLY A 49 -12.20 5.66 -5.81
C GLY A 49 -11.92 4.15 -5.89
N VAL A 50 -10.70 3.70 -5.58
CA VAL A 50 -10.35 2.28 -5.59
C VAL A 50 -10.87 1.59 -4.33
N ASN A 51 -11.63 0.51 -4.50
CA ASN A 51 -12.04 -0.33 -3.38
C ASN A 51 -10.87 -1.20 -2.91
N LEU A 52 -10.45 -1.00 -1.66
CA LEU A 52 -9.29 -1.69 -1.07
C LEU A 52 -9.64 -2.97 -0.30
N THR A 53 -10.93 -3.32 -0.14
CA THR A 53 -11.41 -4.38 0.77
C THR A 53 -10.67 -5.72 0.60
N GLU A 54 -10.42 -6.13 -0.64
CA GLU A 54 -9.76 -7.40 -0.97
C GLU A 54 -8.22 -7.30 -1.06
N ILE A 55 -7.69 -6.09 -1.22
CA ILE A 55 -6.25 -5.88 -1.47
C ILE A 55 -5.48 -5.31 -0.28
N ASP A 56 -6.18 -4.88 0.78
CA ASP A 56 -5.61 -4.47 2.05
C ASP A 56 -5.46 -5.66 3.01
N ARG A 57 -4.22 -6.13 3.15
CA ARG A 57 -3.78 -7.33 3.87
C ARG A 57 -3.15 -7.04 5.23
N ILE A 58 -2.69 -5.81 5.46
CA ILE A 58 -1.96 -5.42 6.68
C ILE A 58 -2.90 -5.10 7.84
N LYS A 59 -4.23 -5.16 7.63
CA LYS A 59 -5.32 -4.99 8.61
C LYS A 59 -4.81 -4.84 10.05
N ALA A 60 -4.88 -3.61 10.55
CA ALA A 60 -4.55 -3.26 11.93
C ALA A 60 -5.27 -4.18 12.92
#